data_AF-A0A9E4YGH9-F1
#
_entry.id   AF-A0A9E4YGH9-F1
#
_cell.length_a   1.000
_cell.length_b   1.000
_cell.length_c   1.000
_cell.angle_alpha   90.00
_cell.angle_beta   90.00
_cell.angle_gamma   90.00
#
_symmetry.space_group_name_H-M   'P 1'
#
loop_
_entity.id
_entity.type
_entity.pdbx_description
1 polymer ?
#
loop_
_entity_poly.entity_id
_entity_poly.type
_entity_poly.pdbx_seq_one_letter_code
_entity_poly.pdbx_strand_id
1 'polypeptide(L)'
;MILSDVDIKRALASGHLVVAPCDVEEAVQPVSIDLRLGDKLRVFRQDRYPVIDVKQQMDNLTDLMTIDEINPFILHPNSFALGITEEWIELPNDLMGRLDGKSSLGRLGLLVHSTAGFIDPGFKGSIVLEFSNVSPLPITLYAGMPIAQISFYQLTSPAEMPYGHAKRESKYQNQDGPAPSRYYLNFQGKSGKPAERNRHYPTDANALKQWLDDSAFHGDVGLMADELEMPRKTVEDWVYGRYAPNASHRAKLHELTDLAIFEPYQRELMGSESEPSE
;
A
#
# COMPACT_ATOMS: atom_id res chain seq x y z
N MET A 1 -23.40 21.44 -3.95
CA MET A 1 -22.93 22.81 -4.32
C MET A 1 -21.45 22.91 -3.97
N ILE A 2 -20.65 23.71 -4.68
CA ILE A 2 -19.22 23.91 -4.36
C ILE A 2 -19.09 25.14 -3.44
N LEU A 3 -18.26 25.07 -2.40
CA LEU A 3 -17.99 26.22 -1.53
C LEU A 3 -17.08 27.23 -2.25
N SER A 4 -17.48 28.50 -2.21
CA SER A 4 -16.63 29.63 -2.61
C SER A 4 -15.54 29.90 -1.59
N ASP A 5 -14.52 30.68 -1.95
CA ASP A 5 -13.54 31.25 -1.03
C ASP A 5 -14.18 31.87 0.22
N VAL A 6 -15.24 32.65 0.08
CA VAL A 6 -15.98 33.27 1.18
C VAL A 6 -16.56 32.20 2.12
N ASP A 7 -17.15 31.14 1.57
CA ASP A 7 -17.76 30.08 2.35
C ASP A 7 -16.71 29.15 2.98
N ILE A 8 -15.60 28.90 2.28
CA ILE A 8 -14.43 28.19 2.81
C ILE A 8 -13.86 28.94 4.02
N LYS A 9 -13.60 30.25 3.88
CA LYS A 9 -13.12 31.10 4.99
C LYS A 9 -14.09 31.07 6.17
N ARG A 10 -15.41 31.11 5.92
CA ARG A 10 -16.42 31.01 6.97
C ARG A 10 -16.40 29.64 7.68
N ALA A 11 -16.26 28.55 6.93
CA ALA A 11 -16.22 27.20 7.47
C ALA A 11 -14.94 26.93 8.29
N LEU A 12 -13.80 27.47 7.86
CA LEU A 12 -12.55 27.44 8.63
C LEU A 12 -12.67 28.25 9.92
N ALA A 13 -13.18 29.49 9.84
CA ALA A 13 -13.32 30.38 10.99
C ALA A 13 -14.28 29.84 12.07
N SER A 14 -15.31 29.08 11.68
CA SER A 14 -16.23 28.44 12.62
C SER A 14 -15.74 27.11 13.18
N GLY A 15 -14.63 26.57 12.65
CA GLY A 15 -14.13 25.23 12.98
C GLY A 15 -14.98 24.09 12.40
N HIS A 16 -15.93 24.40 11.51
CA HIS A 16 -16.74 23.38 10.84
C HIS A 16 -15.93 22.56 9.83
N LEU A 17 -14.95 23.21 9.18
CA LEU A 17 -13.91 22.61 8.36
C LEU A 17 -12.56 22.87 9.05
N VAL A 18 -11.71 21.85 9.15
CA VAL A 18 -10.34 22.02 9.66
C VAL A 18 -9.35 21.72 8.55
N VAL A 19 -8.41 22.65 8.33
CA VAL A 19 -7.21 22.46 7.49
C VAL A 19 -6.06 23.11 8.25
N ALA A 20 -5.04 22.33 8.65
CA ALA A 20 -3.96 22.83 9.48
C ALA A 20 -2.62 22.13 9.17
N PRO A 21 -1.50 22.87 9.00
CA PRO A 21 -1.38 24.33 9.03
C PRO A 21 -2.01 24.98 7.77
N CYS A 22 -2.70 26.11 7.93
CA CYS A 22 -3.31 26.84 6.82
C CYS A 22 -3.16 28.34 7.04
N ASP A 23 -2.38 29.00 6.17
CA ASP A 23 -2.45 30.45 6.03
C ASP A 23 -3.62 30.77 5.11
N VAL A 24 -4.70 31.26 5.70
CA VAL A 24 -5.97 31.49 5.00
C VAL A 24 -5.85 32.54 3.90
N GLU A 25 -4.95 33.52 4.03
CA GLU A 25 -4.81 34.57 3.03
C GLU A 25 -3.93 34.15 1.85
N GLU A 26 -2.97 33.25 2.08
CA GLU A 26 -2.12 32.71 1.00
C GLU A 26 -2.72 31.48 0.32
N ALA A 27 -3.32 30.56 1.09
CA ALA A 27 -3.71 29.24 0.60
C ALA A 27 -5.12 29.20 -0.01
N VAL A 28 -6.05 30.03 0.45
CA VAL A 28 -7.43 30.03 -0.08
C VAL A 28 -7.46 30.63 -1.49
N GLN A 29 -7.99 29.84 -2.41
CA GLN A 29 -8.25 30.18 -3.81
C GLN A 29 -9.77 30.34 -4.01
N PRO A 30 -10.24 30.86 -5.17
CA PRO A 30 -11.66 31.20 -5.37
C PRO A 30 -12.68 30.09 -5.03
N VAL A 31 -12.31 28.82 -5.15
CA VAL A 31 -13.16 27.64 -4.84
C VAL A 31 -12.38 26.47 -4.24
N SER A 32 -11.16 26.72 -3.74
CA SER A 32 -10.27 25.66 -3.24
C SER A 32 -9.29 26.18 -2.20
N ILE A 33 -8.56 25.27 -1.56
CA ILE A 33 -7.38 25.57 -0.75
C ILE A 33 -6.19 24.87 -1.40
N ASP A 34 -5.11 25.61 -1.64
CA ASP A 34 -3.83 25.02 -2.03
C ASP A 34 -3.23 24.20 -0.89
N LEU A 35 -2.70 23.03 -1.22
CA LEU A 35 -2.08 22.09 -0.27
C LEU A 35 -0.60 21.93 -0.59
N ARG A 36 0.21 21.74 0.45
CA ARG A 36 1.65 21.56 0.34
C ARG A 36 2.06 20.10 0.46
N LEU A 37 3.18 19.76 -0.17
CA LEU A 37 3.79 18.44 -0.03
C LEU A 37 4.48 18.33 1.33
N GLY A 38 4.11 17.33 2.12
CA GLY A 38 4.83 16.96 3.34
C GLY A 38 6.21 16.37 3.05
N ASP A 39 6.98 16.13 4.11
CA ASP A 39 8.37 15.67 4.03
C ASP A 39 8.51 14.16 3.79
N LYS A 40 7.44 13.37 3.93
CA LYS A 40 7.46 11.90 3.83
C LYS A 40 6.93 11.39 2.48
N LEU A 41 7.68 10.48 1.87
CA LEU A 41 7.28 9.75 0.67
C LEU A 41 7.46 8.24 0.85
N ARG A 42 6.74 7.46 0.04
CA ARG A 42 6.99 6.03 -0.14
C ARG A 42 7.31 5.68 -1.57
N VAL A 43 8.36 4.89 -1.75
CA VAL A 43 8.85 4.45 -3.06
C VAL A 43 8.73 2.94 -3.16
N PHE A 44 8.28 2.44 -4.31
CA PHE A 44 8.11 1.00 -4.55
C PHE A 44 9.45 0.29 -4.74
N ARG A 45 9.56 -0.89 -4.13
CA ARG A 45 10.73 -1.77 -4.22
C ARG A 45 10.44 -2.97 -5.12
N GLN A 46 10.79 -2.82 -6.39
CA GLN A 46 10.53 -3.81 -7.45
C GLN A 46 11.31 -5.12 -7.27
N ASP A 47 12.35 -5.10 -6.43
CA ASP A 47 13.24 -6.23 -6.13
C ASP A 47 12.71 -7.18 -5.05
N ARG A 48 11.61 -6.83 -4.35
CA ARG A 48 11.12 -7.59 -3.19
C ARG A 48 10.03 -8.60 -3.50
N TYR A 49 9.15 -8.28 -4.44
CA TYR A 49 8.01 -9.12 -4.79
C TYR A 49 7.88 -9.23 -6.32
N PRO A 50 7.59 -10.41 -6.86
CA PRO A 50 7.40 -10.59 -8.31
C PRO A 50 6.07 -10.00 -8.81
N VAL A 51 5.09 -9.84 -7.91
CA VAL A 51 3.75 -9.32 -8.23
C VAL A 51 3.12 -8.68 -6.99
N ILE A 52 2.18 -7.76 -7.21
CA ILE A 52 1.30 -7.24 -6.15
C ILE A 52 0.05 -8.13 -6.08
N ASP A 53 -0.07 -8.96 -5.03
CA ASP A 53 -1.31 -9.69 -4.73
C ASP A 53 -2.19 -8.87 -3.80
N VAL A 54 -3.26 -8.29 -4.35
CA VAL A 54 -4.18 -7.40 -3.62
C VAL A 54 -4.92 -8.07 -2.46
N LYS A 55 -4.90 -9.40 -2.37
CA LYS A 55 -5.50 -10.16 -1.26
C LYS A 55 -4.55 -10.37 -0.09
N GLN A 56 -3.26 -10.14 -0.29
CA GLN A 56 -2.23 -10.35 0.71
C GLN A 56 -1.75 -9.03 1.27
N GLN A 57 -1.37 -9.05 2.54
CA GLN A 57 -0.65 -7.94 3.16
C GLN A 57 0.80 -7.96 2.66
N MET A 58 1.28 -6.83 2.15
CA MET A 58 2.60 -6.70 1.51
C MET A 58 3.37 -5.53 2.13
N ASP A 59 3.69 -5.63 3.42
CA ASP A 59 4.22 -4.49 4.20
C ASP A 59 5.56 -3.96 3.67
N ASN A 60 6.37 -4.82 3.06
CA ASN A 60 7.67 -4.46 2.52
C ASN A 60 7.61 -3.97 1.05
N LEU A 61 6.43 -3.74 0.47
CA LEU A 61 6.30 -3.32 -0.93
C LEU A 61 6.92 -1.93 -1.20
N THR A 62 7.01 -1.10 -0.16
CA THR A 62 7.52 0.27 -0.27
C THR A 62 8.46 0.61 0.88
N ASP A 63 9.42 1.49 0.60
CA ASP A 63 10.27 2.10 1.63
C ASP A 63 9.81 3.52 1.91
N LEU A 64 9.87 3.93 3.19
CA LEU A 64 9.64 5.30 3.61
C LEU A 64 10.93 6.12 3.40
N MET A 65 10.77 7.31 2.84
CA MET A 65 11.83 8.27 2.57
C MET A 65 11.40 9.64 3.10
N THR A 66 12.38 10.46 3.48
CA THR A 66 12.17 11.87 3.82
C THR A 66 12.85 12.77 2.78
N ILE A 67 12.23 13.91 2.49
CA ILE A 67 12.78 15.00 1.67
C ILE A 67 12.74 16.31 2.44
N ASP A 68 13.46 17.31 1.94
CA ASP A 68 13.45 18.67 2.47
C ASP A 68 13.55 19.70 1.33
N GLU A 69 13.68 20.99 1.67
CA GLU A 69 13.79 22.08 0.69
C GLU A 69 15.11 22.06 -0.12
N ILE A 70 16.15 21.36 0.36
CA ILE A 70 17.48 21.27 -0.23
C ILE A 70 17.66 19.95 -0.99
N ASN A 71 17.07 18.87 -0.47
CA ASN A 71 17.17 17.50 -0.95
C ASN A 71 15.81 17.04 -1.51
N PRO A 72 15.48 17.37 -2.77
CA PRO A 72 14.22 16.99 -3.38
C PRO A 72 14.16 15.50 -3.70
N PHE A 73 12.94 14.98 -3.80
CA PHE A 73 12.69 13.71 -4.46
C PHE A 73 12.71 13.90 -5.98
N ILE A 74 13.46 13.06 -6.69
CA ILE A 74 13.49 13.05 -8.15
C ILE A 74 12.54 11.98 -8.65
N LEU A 75 11.35 12.39 -9.10
CA LEU A 75 10.36 11.51 -9.70
C LEU A 75 10.71 11.28 -11.17
N HIS A 76 11.28 10.12 -11.48
CA HIS A 76 11.68 9.73 -12.82
C HIS A 76 10.48 9.50 -13.77
N PRO A 77 10.66 9.61 -15.10
CA PRO A 77 9.64 9.24 -16.07
C PRO A 77 9.06 7.84 -15.83
N ASN A 78 7.75 7.68 -15.98
CA ASN A 78 7.01 6.42 -15.79
C ASN A 78 7.17 5.78 -14.39
N SER A 79 7.57 6.57 -13.40
CA SER A 79 7.66 6.12 -12.01
C SER A 79 6.44 6.54 -11.20
N PHE A 80 6.23 5.83 -10.09
CA PHE A 80 5.14 6.06 -9.17
C PHE A 80 5.68 6.12 -7.74
N ALA A 81 5.20 7.09 -6.97
CA ALA A 81 5.51 7.25 -5.55
C ALA A 81 4.29 7.73 -4.78
N LEU A 82 4.23 7.41 -3.49
CA LEU A 82 3.23 7.98 -2.61
C LEU A 82 3.84 9.17 -1.87
N GLY A 83 3.09 10.25 -1.76
CA GLY A 83 3.39 11.38 -0.88
C GLY A 83 2.29 11.55 0.17
N ILE A 84 2.45 12.57 1.00
CA ILE A 84 1.43 13.02 1.95
C ILE A 84 1.34 14.53 1.87
N THR A 85 0.15 15.10 2.07
CA THR A 85 0.02 16.55 2.29
C THR A 85 0.66 16.94 3.62
N GLU A 86 1.18 18.15 3.70
CA GLU A 86 1.61 18.72 4.98
C GLU A 86 0.39 18.97 5.88
N GLU A 87 -0.72 19.38 5.28
CA GLU A 87 -1.94 19.73 6.00
C GLU A 87 -2.67 18.49 6.52
N TRP A 88 -3.11 18.59 7.77
CA TRP A 88 -4.16 17.80 8.39
C TRP A 88 -5.53 18.37 8.04
N ILE A 89 -6.44 17.53 7.59
CA ILE A 89 -7.79 17.92 7.15
C ILE A 89 -8.83 17.15 7.95
N GLU A 90 -9.84 17.86 8.48
CA GLU A 90 -11.03 17.26 9.05
C GLU A 90 -12.28 17.76 8.33
N LEU A 91 -13.02 16.83 7.75
CA LEU A 91 -14.29 17.13 7.09
C LEU A 91 -15.47 16.83 8.03
N PRO A 92 -16.47 17.71 8.10
CA PRO A 92 -17.72 17.41 8.77
C PRO A 92 -18.52 16.37 7.95
N ASN A 93 -19.61 15.87 8.52
CA ASN A 93 -20.39 14.79 7.89
C ASN A 93 -21.21 15.24 6.67
N ASP A 94 -21.30 16.55 6.42
CA ASP A 94 -22.10 17.15 5.36
C ASP A 94 -21.25 17.83 4.26
N LEU A 95 -19.92 17.73 4.34
CA LEU A 95 -19.00 18.15 3.29
C LEU A 95 -18.20 16.96 2.75
N MET A 96 -17.97 16.96 1.45
CA MET A 96 -17.00 16.09 0.78
C MET A 96 -15.89 16.96 0.19
N GLY A 97 -14.65 16.49 0.29
CA GLY A 97 -13.50 17.13 -0.34
C GLY A 97 -13.20 16.52 -1.70
N ARG A 98 -12.72 17.34 -2.64
CA ARG A 98 -12.19 16.90 -3.93
C ARG A 98 -10.75 17.39 -4.06
N LEU A 99 -9.82 16.45 -4.05
CA LEU A 99 -8.42 16.69 -4.35
C LEU A 99 -8.23 16.74 -5.87
N ASP A 100 -7.56 17.78 -6.34
CA ASP A 100 -7.12 17.90 -7.72
C ASP A 100 -5.66 18.41 -7.77
N GLY A 101 -4.98 18.17 -8.90
CA GLY A 101 -3.66 18.74 -9.15
C GLY A 101 -3.69 20.24 -9.45
N LYS A 102 -2.51 20.86 -9.41
CA LYS A 102 -2.33 22.23 -9.91
C LYS A 102 -2.11 22.20 -11.42
N SER A 103 -2.79 23.09 -12.16
CA SER A 103 -2.68 23.13 -13.63
C SER A 103 -1.23 23.29 -14.10
N SER A 104 -0.44 24.12 -13.42
CA SER A 104 0.98 24.33 -13.76
C SER A 104 1.82 23.05 -13.66
N LEU A 105 1.55 22.19 -12.68
CA LEU A 105 2.22 20.90 -12.53
C LEU A 105 1.71 19.86 -13.54
N GLY A 106 0.41 19.85 -13.81
CA GLY A 106 -0.18 19.01 -14.86
C GLY A 106 0.40 19.29 -16.24
N ARG A 107 0.73 20.55 -16.54
CA ARG A 107 1.42 20.94 -17.80
C ARG A 107 2.85 20.42 -17.91
N LEU A 108 3.47 20.04 -16.79
CA LEU A 108 4.77 19.38 -16.74
C LEU A 108 4.64 17.84 -16.77
N GLY A 109 3.42 17.30 -16.83
CA GLY A 109 3.17 15.86 -16.81
C GLY A 109 3.20 15.22 -15.42
N LEU A 110 3.04 16.01 -14.35
CA LEU A 110 2.88 15.49 -13.00
C LEU A 110 1.39 15.25 -12.69
N LEU A 111 1.05 14.01 -12.36
CA LEU A 111 -0.24 13.62 -11.78
C LEU A 111 -0.05 13.48 -10.27
N VAL A 112 -0.99 13.99 -9.47
CA VAL A 112 -0.91 13.98 -7.98
C VAL A 112 -1.92 13.03 -7.32
N HIS A 113 -2.90 12.55 -8.09
CA HIS A 113 -3.74 11.43 -7.74
C HIS A 113 -4.13 10.71 -9.04
N SER A 114 -4.32 9.39 -8.99
CA SER A 114 -4.64 8.59 -10.18
C SER A 114 -6.08 8.08 -10.16
N THR A 115 -6.65 7.80 -8.98
CA THR A 115 -7.95 7.11 -8.90
C THR A 115 -8.95 7.71 -7.91
N ALA A 116 -8.50 8.07 -6.71
CA ALA A 116 -9.38 8.51 -5.61
C ALA A 116 -9.22 10.00 -5.32
N GLY A 117 -9.88 10.85 -6.12
CA GLY A 117 -9.88 12.29 -5.86
C GLY A 117 -10.89 12.73 -4.79
N PHE A 118 -11.77 11.85 -4.30
CA PHE A 118 -12.76 12.20 -3.28
C PHE A 118 -12.26 11.92 -1.86
N ILE A 119 -12.45 12.87 -0.97
CA ILE A 119 -12.20 12.78 0.46
C ILE A 119 -13.55 12.71 1.16
N ASP A 120 -13.84 11.57 1.78
CA ASP A 120 -15.16 11.26 2.33
C ASP A 120 -15.56 12.20 3.51
N PRO A 121 -16.85 12.51 3.67
CA PRO A 121 -17.35 13.21 4.87
C PRO A 121 -16.97 12.48 6.15
N GLY A 122 -16.56 13.21 7.18
CA GLY A 122 -16.05 12.67 8.44
C GLY A 122 -14.59 12.19 8.42
N PHE A 123 -13.90 12.28 7.28
CA PHE A 123 -12.47 12.01 7.21
C PHE A 123 -11.67 12.96 8.10
N LYS A 124 -10.66 12.42 8.79
CA LYS A 124 -9.66 13.15 9.57
C LYS A 124 -8.30 12.60 9.25
N GLY A 125 -7.38 13.43 8.79
CA GLY A 125 -6.02 13.00 8.45
C GLY A 125 -5.34 13.90 7.44
N SER A 126 -4.07 13.63 7.19
CA SER A 126 -3.38 14.15 6.01
C SER A 126 -3.75 13.31 4.77
N ILE A 127 -3.75 13.91 3.58
CA ILE A 127 -4.14 13.22 2.35
C ILE A 127 -2.92 12.56 1.70
N VAL A 128 -3.03 11.26 1.43
CA VAL A 128 -2.02 10.55 0.64
C VAL A 128 -2.13 10.95 -0.83
N LEU A 129 -1.01 11.32 -1.42
CA LEU A 129 -0.88 11.71 -2.82
C LEU A 129 -0.31 10.54 -3.63
N GLU A 130 -0.78 10.35 -4.87
CA GLU A 130 -0.34 9.28 -5.77
C GLU A 130 0.38 9.92 -6.95
N PHE A 131 1.70 10.11 -6.82
CA PHE A 131 2.48 10.79 -7.83
C PHE A 131 2.79 9.88 -9.01
N SER A 132 2.56 10.40 -10.22
CA SER A 132 3.00 9.76 -11.46
C SER A 132 3.56 10.80 -12.41
N ASN A 133 4.74 10.51 -12.97
CA ASN A 133 5.38 11.35 -13.98
C ASN A 133 5.16 10.75 -15.37
N VAL A 134 4.29 11.39 -16.15
CA VAL A 134 3.98 11.01 -17.54
C VAL A 134 4.77 11.83 -18.56
N SER A 135 5.72 12.65 -18.10
CA SER A 135 6.63 13.42 -18.95
C SER A 135 7.91 12.62 -19.27
N PRO A 136 8.68 13.01 -20.31
CA PRO A 136 9.93 12.35 -20.65
C PRO A 136 11.13 12.77 -19.78
N LEU A 137 10.97 13.74 -18.86
CA LEU A 137 12.05 14.25 -18.01
C LEU A 137 11.76 14.01 -16.52
N PRO A 138 12.77 13.82 -15.67
CA PRO A 138 12.57 13.77 -14.22
C PRO A 138 12.00 15.08 -13.67
N ILE A 139 11.15 14.98 -12.64
CA ILE A 139 10.55 16.12 -11.94
C ILE A 139 11.03 16.12 -10.49
N THR A 140 11.54 17.25 -10.02
CA THR A 140 11.93 17.45 -8.62
C THR A 140 10.72 17.82 -7.77
N LEU A 141 10.52 17.15 -6.64
CA LEU A 141 9.50 17.44 -5.64
C LEU A 141 10.19 17.83 -4.33
N TYR A 142 9.82 18.98 -3.77
CA TYR A 142 10.39 19.53 -2.54
C TYR A 142 9.36 19.49 -1.41
N ALA A 143 9.81 19.29 -0.17
CA ALA A 143 8.94 19.49 0.99
C ALA A 143 8.45 20.95 1.01
N GLY A 144 7.21 21.19 1.44
CA GLY A 144 6.59 22.52 1.55
C GLY A 144 6.13 23.13 0.22
N MET A 145 6.42 22.53 -0.94
CA MET A 145 5.97 23.10 -2.22
C MET A 145 4.44 22.98 -2.38
N PRO A 146 3.75 23.97 -2.98
CA PRO A 146 2.35 23.81 -3.38
C PRO A 146 2.22 22.68 -4.41
N ILE A 147 1.48 21.64 -4.08
CA ILE A 147 1.45 20.38 -4.85
C ILE A 147 0.07 20.04 -5.39
N ALA A 148 -0.97 20.32 -4.63
CA ALA A 148 -2.34 19.99 -4.95
C ALA A 148 -3.27 21.11 -4.48
N GLN A 149 -4.56 20.94 -4.75
CA GLN A 149 -5.61 21.79 -4.22
C GLN A 149 -6.81 20.94 -3.82
N ILE A 150 -7.57 21.39 -2.83
CA ILE A 150 -8.80 20.75 -2.40
C ILE A 150 -9.98 21.70 -2.52
N SER A 151 -11.06 21.26 -3.17
CA SER A 151 -12.35 21.96 -3.21
C SER A 151 -13.38 21.21 -2.37
N PHE A 152 -14.44 21.89 -1.92
CA PHE A 152 -15.41 21.31 -0.98
C PHE A 152 -16.82 21.34 -1.56
N TYR A 153 -17.52 20.22 -1.43
CA TYR A 153 -18.86 20.00 -1.94
C TYR A 153 -19.82 19.77 -0.80
N GLN A 154 -20.81 20.66 -0.66
CA GLN A 154 -21.94 20.46 0.25
C GLN A 154 -22.78 19.27 -0.22
N LEU A 155 -22.97 18.30 0.66
CA LEU A 155 -23.90 17.19 0.45
C LEU A 155 -25.34 17.68 0.59
N THR A 156 -26.27 17.00 -0.08
CA THR A 156 -27.71 17.29 0.05
C THR A 156 -28.24 17.03 1.46
N SER A 157 -27.59 16.14 2.19
CA SER A 157 -27.86 15.80 3.59
C SER A 157 -26.57 15.24 4.21
N PRO A 158 -26.37 15.36 5.54
CA PRO A 158 -25.23 14.72 6.21
C PRO A 158 -25.18 13.21 5.91
N ALA A 159 -23.97 12.67 5.78
CA ALA A 159 -23.76 11.24 5.61
C ALA A 159 -24.20 10.48 6.88
N GLU A 160 -25.05 9.47 6.71
CA GLU A 160 -25.53 8.63 7.82
C GLU A 160 -24.40 7.78 8.44
N MET A 161 -23.50 7.28 7.59
CA MET A 161 -22.32 6.49 7.99
C MET A 161 -21.06 7.14 7.39
N PRO A 162 -20.58 8.24 7.98
CA PRO A 162 -19.39 8.96 7.53
C PRO A 162 -18.13 8.10 7.63
N TYR A 163 -17.03 8.59 7.08
CA TYR A 163 -15.73 7.95 7.21
C TYR A 163 -15.32 7.83 8.68
N GLY A 164 -14.80 6.66 9.06
CA GLY A 164 -14.44 6.35 10.45
C GLY A 164 -15.62 5.96 11.34
N HIS A 165 -16.86 5.91 10.83
CA HIS A 165 -18.00 5.39 11.58
C HIS A 165 -17.78 3.91 11.97
N ALA A 166 -18.13 3.50 13.18
CA ALA A 166 -17.82 2.16 13.73
C ALA A 166 -18.34 0.98 12.90
N LYS A 167 -19.43 1.17 12.15
CA LYS A 167 -19.99 0.16 11.24
C LYS A 167 -19.37 0.17 9.83
N ARG A 168 -18.47 1.11 9.55
CA ARG A 168 -17.77 1.27 8.28
C ARG A 168 -16.33 0.87 8.49
N GLU A 169 -15.82 -0.04 7.67
CA GLU A 169 -14.42 -0.49 7.71
C GLU A 169 -13.49 0.53 7.01
N SER A 170 -13.56 1.78 7.48
CA SER A 170 -12.68 2.86 7.03
C SER A 170 -11.24 2.56 7.42
N LYS A 171 -10.35 2.55 6.44
CA LYS A 171 -9.00 1.99 6.59
C LYS A 171 -7.94 3.01 6.99
N TYR A 172 -8.19 4.29 6.76
CA TYR A 172 -7.17 5.33 6.76
C TYR A 172 -7.55 6.54 7.63
N GLN A 173 -8.45 6.35 8.60
CA GLN A 173 -8.83 7.41 9.53
C GLN A 173 -7.65 7.74 10.44
N ASN A 174 -7.42 9.03 10.67
CA ASN A 174 -6.32 9.60 11.44
C ASN A 174 -4.91 9.32 10.88
N GLN A 175 -4.77 9.12 9.56
CA GLN A 175 -3.44 8.96 8.97
C GLN A 175 -2.65 10.26 8.98
N ASP A 176 -1.35 10.18 9.27
CA ASP A 176 -0.41 11.31 9.42
C ASP A 176 0.89 11.10 8.58
N GLY A 177 0.82 10.19 7.61
CA GLY A 177 1.90 9.87 6.71
C GLY A 177 1.41 9.07 5.51
N PRO A 178 2.28 8.80 4.52
CA PRO A 178 1.95 7.99 3.36
C PRO A 178 1.72 6.55 3.79
N ALA A 179 0.52 6.20 4.24
CA ALA A 179 0.22 4.85 4.72
C ALA A 179 0.28 3.84 3.55
N PRO A 180 0.88 2.66 3.74
CA PRO A 180 0.78 1.57 2.76
C PRO A 180 -0.67 1.16 2.52
N SER A 181 -0.94 0.59 1.35
CA SER A 181 -2.27 0.10 1.01
C SER A 181 -2.74 -0.99 1.98
N ARG A 182 -3.97 -0.83 2.48
CA ARG A 182 -4.70 -1.80 3.30
C ARG A 182 -5.81 -2.50 2.49
N TYR A 183 -5.64 -2.60 1.16
CA TYR A 183 -6.68 -3.15 0.28
C TYR A 183 -7.04 -4.60 0.63
N TYR A 184 -6.06 -5.40 1.09
CA TYR A 184 -6.23 -6.79 1.50
C TYR A 184 -7.32 -7.01 2.57
N LEU A 185 -7.58 -6.01 3.42
CA LEU A 185 -8.66 -6.08 4.42
C LEU A 185 -10.05 -6.30 3.80
N ASN A 186 -10.27 -5.93 2.55
CA ASN A 186 -11.55 -6.20 1.84
C ASN A 186 -11.84 -7.71 1.66
N PHE A 187 -10.83 -8.56 1.83
CA PHE A 187 -10.94 -10.00 1.67
C PHE A 187 -10.95 -10.75 3.01
N GLN A 188 -10.68 -10.07 4.13
CA GLN A 188 -10.69 -10.62 5.47
C GLN A 188 -12.02 -10.22 6.13
N GLY A 189 -13.03 -11.11 6.15
CA GLY A 189 -14.31 -10.79 6.81
C GLY A 189 -15.60 -11.33 6.17
N LYS A 190 -15.54 -12.00 5.01
CA LYS A 190 -16.67 -12.80 4.54
C LYS A 190 -16.52 -14.22 5.07
N SER A 191 -17.40 -14.60 6.00
CA SER A 191 -17.51 -15.95 6.56
C SER A 191 -17.69 -17.03 5.49
N GLY A 192 -16.60 -17.45 4.90
CA GLY A 192 -16.28 -18.83 4.60
C GLY A 192 -14.87 -19.00 5.14
N LYS A 193 -14.57 -20.11 5.81
CA LYS A 193 -13.21 -20.47 6.25
C LYS A 193 -12.22 -19.96 5.20
N PRO A 194 -11.14 -19.26 5.57
CA PRO A 194 -10.12 -18.93 4.58
C PRO A 194 -9.84 -20.27 3.91
N ALA A 195 -10.13 -20.36 2.62
CA ALA A 195 -9.54 -21.44 1.88
C ALA A 195 -8.06 -21.12 2.03
N GLU A 196 -7.37 -21.85 2.91
CA GLU A 196 -5.94 -22.08 2.89
C GLU A 196 -5.63 -22.73 1.53
N ARG A 197 -5.93 -22.01 0.46
CA ARG A 197 -5.26 -22.18 -0.81
C ARG A 197 -3.97 -21.44 -0.56
N ASN A 198 -3.04 -22.15 0.07
CA ASN A 198 -1.61 -21.94 0.00
C ASN A 198 -1.26 -21.71 -1.47
N ARG A 199 -1.45 -20.50 -1.96
CA ARG A 199 -0.77 -20.01 -3.15
C ARG A 199 0.56 -19.47 -2.63
N HIS A 200 1.40 -20.41 -2.21
CA HIS A 200 2.81 -20.19 -1.96
C HIS A 200 3.43 -19.71 -3.28
N TYR A 201 3.79 -18.43 -3.33
CA TYR A 201 4.68 -17.82 -4.31
C TYR A 201 5.60 -16.88 -3.50
N PRO A 202 6.91 -16.82 -3.80
CA PRO A 202 7.91 -17.73 -3.28
C PRO A 202 8.70 -17.09 -2.12
N THR A 203 8.20 -17.22 -0.89
CA THR A 203 9.05 -17.13 0.32
C THR A 203 10.04 -18.30 0.39
N ASP A 204 9.67 -19.44 -0.21
CA ASP A 204 10.47 -20.66 -0.27
C ASP A 204 11.80 -20.48 -1.03
N ALA A 205 11.79 -19.71 -2.11
CA ALA A 205 12.97 -19.53 -2.96
C ALA A 205 14.05 -18.67 -2.30
N ASN A 206 13.66 -17.59 -1.61
CA ASN A 206 14.63 -16.71 -0.94
C ASN A 206 15.32 -17.43 0.22
N ALA A 207 14.56 -18.18 1.02
CA ALA A 207 15.11 -18.95 2.13
C ALA A 207 15.92 -20.16 1.65
N LEU A 208 15.46 -20.87 0.62
CA LEU A 208 16.19 -22.00 0.04
C LEU A 208 17.48 -21.56 -0.67
N LYS A 209 17.44 -20.43 -1.38
CA LYS A 209 18.63 -19.85 -2.01
C LYS A 209 19.65 -19.38 -0.97
N GLN A 210 19.19 -18.66 0.06
CA GLN A 210 20.07 -18.22 1.15
C GLN A 210 20.68 -19.41 1.87
N TRP A 211 19.87 -20.42 2.21
CA TRP A 211 20.39 -21.66 2.79
C TRP A 211 21.40 -22.34 1.86
N LEU A 212 21.12 -22.42 0.55
CA LEU A 212 22.03 -23.05 -0.41
C LEU A 212 23.39 -22.32 -0.45
N ASP A 213 23.37 -20.99 -0.45
CA ASP A 213 24.57 -20.15 -0.43
C ASP A 213 25.38 -20.36 0.87
N ASP A 214 24.72 -20.52 2.02
CA ASP A 214 25.33 -20.69 3.35
C ASP A 214 25.66 -22.15 3.72
N SER A 215 25.20 -23.12 2.91
CA SER A 215 25.37 -24.56 3.16
C SER A 215 26.73 -25.09 2.70
N ALA A 216 26.98 -26.38 2.95
CA ALA A 216 28.13 -27.10 2.41
C ALA A 216 28.18 -27.13 0.86
N PHE A 217 27.07 -26.81 0.19
CA PHE A 217 26.98 -26.75 -1.28
C PHE A 217 27.48 -25.42 -1.87
N HIS A 218 27.70 -24.37 -1.05
CA HIS A 218 28.25 -23.07 -1.47
C HIS A 218 27.57 -22.47 -2.71
N GLY A 219 26.24 -22.55 -2.80
CA GLY A 219 25.49 -22.03 -3.95
C GLY A 219 25.37 -22.98 -5.15
N ASP A 220 26.00 -24.16 -5.12
CA ASP A 220 25.97 -25.11 -6.26
C ASP A 220 24.69 -25.94 -6.29
N VAL A 221 23.78 -25.54 -7.18
CA VAL A 221 22.50 -26.23 -7.41
C VAL A 221 22.68 -27.66 -7.95
N GLY A 222 23.77 -27.95 -8.63
CA GLY A 222 24.08 -29.29 -9.13
C GLY A 222 24.32 -30.27 -8.00
N LEU A 223 25.16 -29.89 -7.03
CA LEU A 223 25.45 -30.73 -5.85
C LEU A 223 24.20 -30.96 -5.00
N MET A 224 23.38 -29.91 -4.82
CA MET A 224 22.10 -30.04 -4.12
C MET A 224 21.12 -30.97 -4.86
N ALA A 225 21.11 -30.94 -6.19
CA ALA A 225 20.26 -31.81 -6.99
C ALA A 225 20.68 -33.27 -6.93
N ASP A 226 22.00 -33.53 -6.89
CA ASP A 226 22.55 -34.87 -6.70
C ASP A 226 22.18 -35.42 -5.31
N GLU A 227 22.28 -34.60 -4.26
CA GLU A 227 21.91 -34.99 -2.89
C GLU A 227 20.41 -35.29 -2.76
N LEU A 228 19.55 -34.55 -3.45
CA LEU A 228 18.09 -34.78 -3.43
C LEU A 228 17.66 -35.96 -4.33
N GLU A 229 18.58 -36.49 -5.13
CA GLU A 229 18.33 -37.44 -6.22
C GLU A 229 17.29 -36.91 -7.22
N MET A 230 17.46 -35.67 -7.67
CA MET A 230 16.48 -34.96 -8.50
C MET A 230 17.08 -34.32 -9.75
N PRO A 231 16.28 -34.08 -10.81
CA PRO A 231 16.77 -33.35 -11.97
C PRO A 231 17.21 -31.94 -11.58
N ARG A 232 18.44 -31.56 -11.96
CA ARG A 232 19.00 -30.21 -11.71
C ARG A 232 18.03 -29.08 -12.02
N LYS A 233 17.36 -29.15 -13.18
CA LYS A 233 16.38 -28.13 -13.60
C LYS A 233 15.25 -27.97 -12.57
N THR A 234 14.77 -29.06 -11.99
CA THR A 234 13.71 -29.04 -10.98
C THR A 234 14.16 -28.33 -9.71
N VAL A 235 15.39 -28.56 -9.27
CA VAL A 235 15.95 -27.90 -8.08
C VAL A 235 16.25 -26.42 -8.36
N GLU A 236 16.80 -26.09 -9.53
CA GLU A 236 16.97 -24.70 -9.97
C GLU A 236 15.64 -23.94 -9.99
N ASP A 237 14.58 -24.60 -10.45
CA ASP A 237 13.25 -24.01 -10.48
C ASP A 237 12.72 -23.67 -9.07
N TRP A 238 13.13 -24.41 -8.03
CA TRP A 238 12.76 -24.11 -6.64
C TRP A 238 13.62 -23.01 -6.03
N VAL A 239 14.95 -23.11 -6.19
CA VAL A 239 15.92 -22.12 -5.70
C VAL A 239 15.65 -20.74 -6.27
N TYR A 240 15.26 -20.65 -7.55
CA TYR A 240 14.94 -19.38 -8.21
C TYR A 240 13.44 -19.06 -8.26
N GLY A 241 12.60 -19.82 -7.54
CA GLY A 241 11.18 -19.51 -7.38
C GLY A 241 10.35 -19.58 -8.66
N ARG A 242 10.79 -20.37 -9.65
CA ARG A 242 10.09 -20.60 -10.93
C ARG A 242 8.94 -21.60 -10.77
N TYR A 243 9.10 -22.60 -9.89
CA TYR A 243 8.06 -23.56 -9.52
C TYR A 243 8.10 -23.87 -8.02
N ALA A 244 6.97 -24.30 -7.45
CA ALA A 244 6.90 -24.74 -6.06
C ALA A 244 7.10 -26.27 -5.96
N PRO A 245 7.83 -26.78 -4.95
CA PRO A 245 7.92 -28.21 -4.68
C PRO A 245 6.56 -28.78 -4.25
N ASN A 246 6.24 -30.00 -4.68
CA ASN A 246 5.05 -30.73 -4.23
C ASN A 246 5.28 -31.31 -2.81
N ALA A 247 4.25 -31.92 -2.21
CA ALA A 247 4.33 -32.44 -0.83
C ALA A 247 5.47 -33.45 -0.59
N SER A 248 5.73 -34.34 -1.54
CA SER A 248 6.84 -35.31 -1.45
C SER A 248 8.20 -34.61 -1.54
N HIS A 249 8.33 -33.64 -2.44
CA HIS A 249 9.55 -32.83 -2.59
C HIS A 249 9.80 -31.90 -1.39
N ARG A 250 8.75 -31.37 -0.76
CA ARG A 250 8.88 -30.57 0.47
C ARG A 250 9.43 -31.39 1.63
N ALA A 251 8.99 -32.64 1.79
CA ALA A 251 9.55 -33.52 2.82
C ALA A 251 11.06 -33.73 2.63
N LYS A 252 11.50 -34.00 1.38
CA LYS A 252 12.93 -34.11 1.05
C LYS A 252 13.71 -32.81 1.31
N LEU A 253 13.13 -31.67 0.94
CA LEU A 253 13.74 -30.36 1.19
C LEU A 253 13.83 -30.05 2.69
N HIS A 254 12.82 -30.40 3.48
CA HIS A 254 12.86 -30.23 4.93
C HIS A 254 13.93 -31.11 5.58
N GLU A 255 14.02 -32.37 5.16
CA GLU A 255 15.04 -33.31 5.67
C GLU A 255 16.46 -32.83 5.36
N LEU A 256 16.68 -32.26 4.17
CA LEU A 256 17.99 -31.74 3.78
C LEU A 256 18.31 -30.39 4.43
N THR A 257 17.33 -29.49 4.54
CA THR A 257 17.58 -28.07 4.88
C THR A 257 17.23 -27.67 6.31
N ASP A 258 16.39 -28.46 6.99
CA ASP A 258 15.77 -28.14 8.29
C ASP A 258 14.99 -26.79 8.30
N LEU A 259 14.68 -26.25 7.11
CA LEU A 259 13.91 -25.02 7.00
C LEU A 259 12.44 -25.32 7.28
N ALA A 260 11.90 -24.76 8.36
CA ALA A 260 10.50 -24.92 8.78
C ALA A 260 9.47 -24.59 7.67
N ILE A 261 9.86 -23.78 6.69
CA ILE A 261 9.03 -23.50 5.51
C ILE A 261 8.73 -24.77 4.69
N PHE A 262 9.50 -25.84 4.81
CA PHE A 262 9.28 -27.11 4.12
C PHE A 262 8.66 -28.20 5.00
N GLU A 263 8.34 -27.92 6.27
CA GLU A 263 7.88 -28.92 7.25
C GLU A 263 6.67 -29.73 6.73
N PRO A 264 6.71 -31.07 6.81
CA PRO A 264 5.58 -31.90 6.42
C PRO A 264 4.35 -31.60 7.29
N TYR A 265 3.21 -31.34 6.67
CA TYR A 265 1.96 -31.09 7.38
C TYR A 265 1.55 -32.33 8.20
N GLN A 266 1.63 -32.27 9.53
CA GLN A 266 1.13 -33.34 10.39
C GLN A 266 -0.40 -33.36 10.30
N ARG A 267 -0.97 -34.41 9.67
CA ARG A 267 -2.38 -34.75 9.88
C ARG A 267 -2.51 -35.30 11.29
N GLU A 268 -2.90 -34.48 12.25
CA GLU A 268 -3.28 -34.99 13.57
C GLU A 268 -4.45 -35.96 13.44
N LEU A 269 -4.25 -37.13 14.05
CA LEU A 269 -5.21 -38.18 14.28
C LEU A 269 -6.36 -37.66 15.16
N MET A 270 -7.51 -37.39 14.56
CA MET A 270 -8.79 -37.49 15.27
C MET A 270 -9.38 -38.86 14.92
N GLY A 271 -9.10 -39.83 15.79
CA GLY A 271 -9.69 -41.15 15.73
C GLY A 271 -11.21 -41.04 15.78
N SER A 272 -11.88 -41.67 14.81
CA SER A 272 -13.30 -41.94 14.87
C SER A 272 -13.56 -43.00 15.94
N GLU A 273 -13.77 -42.57 17.18
CA GLU A 273 -14.54 -43.37 18.12
C GLU A 273 -16.02 -43.30 17.75
N SER A 274 -16.61 -44.48 17.79
CA SER A 274 -17.96 -44.90 17.43
C SER A 274 -19.10 -44.07 18.01
N GLU A 275 -20.19 -43.96 17.24
CA GLU A 275 -21.52 -44.38 17.70
C GLU A 275 -22.30 -45.00 16.53
N PRO A 276 -22.90 -46.19 16.68
CA PRO A 276 -23.87 -46.74 15.75
C PRO A 276 -25.28 -46.29 16.16
N SER A 277 -26.12 -45.95 15.19
CA SER A 277 -27.55 -45.85 15.43
C SER A 277 -28.33 -46.44 14.26
N GLU A 278 -29.08 -47.47 14.62
CA GLU A 278 -30.27 -48.02 13.97
C GLU A 278 -31.28 -46.94 13.53
#